data_AF-A0A117MHL7-F1
#
_entry.id   AF-A0A117MHL7-F1
#
_cell.length_a   1.000
_cell.length_b   1.000
_cell.length_c   1.000
_cell.angle_alpha   90.00
_cell.angle_beta   90.00
_cell.angle_gamma   90.00
#
_symmetry.space_group_name_H-M   'P 1'
#
loop_
_entity.id
_entity.type
_entity.pdbx_description
1 polymer ?
#
loop_
_entity_poly.entity_id
_entity_poly.type
_entity_poly.pdbx_seq_one_letter_code
_entity_poly.pdbx_strand_id
1 'polypeptide(L)' 'MGTITLSIDDETERRFRSTAKKVIGERKGYLGEAATDAMKLWIHEKTQEAIAQDALDLIRKTYRFGEKRYSNRKDLYDR' A
#
# COMPACT_ATOMS: atom_id res chain seq x y z
N MET A 1 8.57 -19.15 -12.21
CA MET A 1 8.26 -19.04 -10.78
C MET A 1 9.57 -18.85 -10.04
N GLY A 2 9.81 -17.69 -9.43
CA GLY A 2 11.00 -17.46 -8.62
C GLY A 2 10.83 -18.09 -7.24
N THR A 3 11.89 -18.63 -6.66
CA THR A 3 11.88 -19.19 -5.30
C THR A 3 12.65 -18.24 -4.39
N ILE A 4 12.03 -17.85 -3.28
CA ILE A 4 12.66 -17.05 -2.24
C ILE A 4 12.59 -17.86 -0.94
N THR A 5 13.73 -18.05 -0.29
CA THR A 5 13.81 -18.66 1.03
C THR A 5 13.93 -17.54 2.05
N LEU A 6 13.01 -17.48 3.02
CA LEU A 6 12.95 -16.44 4.04
C LEU A 6 12.86 -17.10 5.41
N SER A 7 13.56 -16.53 6.38
CA SER A 7 13.37 -16.85 7.79
C SER A 7 12.39 -15.84 8.39
N ILE A 8 11.34 -16.34 9.03
CA ILE A 8 10.28 -15.55 9.65
C ILE A 8 10.13 -16.07 11.08
N ASP A 9 9.79 -15.20 12.03
CA ASP A 9 9.52 -15.64 13.39
C ASP A 9 8.30 -16.58 13.46
N ASP A 10 8.32 -17.48 14.43
CA ASP A 10 7.33 -18.54 14.57
C ASP A 10 5.91 -18.03 14.81
N GLU A 11 5.75 -16.85 15.43
CA GLU A 11 4.41 -16.29 15.67
C GLU A 11 3.81 -15.78 14.36
N THR A 12 4.58 -14.98 13.61
CA THR A 12 4.17 -14.47 12.31
C THR A 12 3.85 -15.60 11.34
N GLU A 13 4.69 -16.63 11.30
CA GLU A 13 4.47 -17.81 10.45
C GLU A 13 3.13 -18.50 10.76
N ARG A 14 2.88 -18.78 12.05
CA ARG A 14 1.65 -19.45 12.50
C ARG A 14 0.41 -18.61 12.19
N ARG A 15 0.46 -17.30 12.45
CA ARG A 15 -0.65 -16.38 12.17
C ARG A 15 -0.91 -16.27 10.68
N PHE A 16 0.15 -16.22 9.87
CA PHE A 16 0.05 -16.18 8.42
C PHE A 16 -0.62 -17.45 7.89
N ARG A 17 -0.17 -18.65 8.31
CA ARG A 17 -0.80 -19.92 7.90
C ARG A 17 -2.27 -20.00 8.27
N SER A 18 -2.62 -19.63 9.51
CA SER A 18 -4.01 -19.63 9.99
C SER A 18 -4.89 -18.71 9.14
N THR A 19 -4.38 -17.52 8.80
CA THR A 19 -5.10 -16.54 7.98
C THR A 19 -5.25 -17.03 6.55
N ALA A 20 -4.15 -17.50 5.93
CA ALA A 20 -4.16 -18.04 4.58
C ALA A 20 -5.15 -19.21 4.44
N LYS A 21 -5.20 -20.09 5.44
CA LYS A 21 -6.15 -21.20 5.49
C LYS A 21 -7.61 -20.72 5.54
N LYS A 22 -7.90 -19.65 6.28
CA LYS A 22 -9.26 -19.07 6.37
C LYS A 22 -9.70 -18.35 5.09
N VAL A 23 -8.77 -17.64 4.43
CA VAL A 23 -9.08 -16.79 3.27
C VAL A 23 -9.11 -17.59 1.96
N ILE A 24 -8.12 -18.45 1.74
CA ILE A 24 -7.93 -19.17 0.47
C ILE A 24 -8.47 -20.61 0.54
N GLY A 25 -8.53 -21.19 1.75
CA GLY A 25 -8.84 -22.59 1.95
C GLY A 25 -7.59 -23.49 1.93
N GLU A 26 -7.69 -24.64 2.60
CA GLU A 26 -6.58 -25.59 2.73
C GLU A 26 -6.45 -26.45 1.47
N ARG A 27 -5.77 -25.92 0.45
CA ARG A 27 -5.47 -26.64 -0.81
C ARG A 27 -3.99 -26.55 -1.16
N LYS A 28 -3.48 -27.51 -1.94
CA LYS A 28 -2.07 -27.50 -2.38
C LYS A 28 -1.72 -26.13 -2.98
N GLY A 29 -0.70 -25.48 -2.43
CA GLY A 29 -0.22 -24.18 -2.91
C GLY A 29 -0.82 -22.94 -2.23
N TYR A 30 -1.77 -23.09 -1.29
CA TYR A 30 -2.44 -21.93 -0.66
C TYR A 30 -1.47 -20.93 0.01
N LEU A 31 -0.37 -21.40 0.59
CA LEU A 31 0.64 -20.53 1.19
C LEU A 31 1.43 -19.74 0.16
N GLY A 32 1.75 -20.36 -0.98
CA GLY A 32 2.44 -19.66 -2.07
C GLY A 32 1.56 -18.60 -2.72
N GLU A 33 0.27 -18.91 -2.86
CA GLU A 33 -0.75 -17.95 -3.34
C GLU A 33 -0.90 -16.78 -2.36
N ALA A 34 -1.10 -17.06 -1.07
CA ALA A 34 -1.18 -16.04 -0.03
C ALA A 34 0.08 -15.16 0.02
N ALA A 35 1.27 -15.78 -0.10
CA ALA A 35 2.53 -15.04 -0.07
C ALA A 35 2.68 -14.13 -1.29
N THR A 36 2.29 -14.63 -2.46
CA THR A 36 2.32 -13.84 -3.71
C THR A 36 1.37 -12.65 -3.61
N ASP A 37 0.17 -12.85 -3.09
CA ASP A 37 -0.81 -11.77 -2.97
C ASP A 37 -0.42 -10.74 -1.91
N ALA A 38 0.15 -11.18 -0.77
CA ALA A 38 0.72 -10.28 0.23
C ALA A 38 1.86 -9.43 -0.35
N MET A 39 2.76 -10.03 -1.14
CA MET A 39 3.84 -9.29 -1.80
C MET A 39 3.31 -8.27 -2.82
N LYS A 40 2.29 -8.62 -3.62
CA LYS A 40 1.67 -7.69 -4.56
C LYS A 40 1.04 -6.50 -3.84
N LEU A 41 0.33 -6.75 -2.75
CA LEU A 41 -0.30 -5.71 -1.94
C LEU A 41 0.76 -4.76 -1.38
N TRP A 42 1.82 -5.30 -0.78
CA TRP A 42 2.92 -4.51 -0.25
C TRP A 42 3.60 -3.64 -1.32
N ILE A 43 3.88 -4.20 -2.50
CA ILE A 43 4.48 -3.46 -3.62
C ILE A 43 3.56 -2.31 -4.05
N HIS A 44 2.26 -2.59 -4.17
CA HIS A 44 1.28 -1.58 -4.54
C HIS A 44 1.23 -0.44 -3.53
N GLU A 45 1.10 -0.75 -2.23
CA GLU A 45 1.08 0.24 -1.15
C GLU A 45 2.34 1.11 -1.15
N LYS A 46 3.52 0.51 -1.27
CA LYS A 46 4.79 1.26 -1.28
C LYS A 46 4.98 2.12 -2.53
N THR A 47 4.45 1.67 -3.67
CA THR A 47 4.45 2.48 -4.88
C THR A 47 3.52 3.69 -4.74
N GLN A 48 2.33 3.50 -4.18
CA GLN A 48 1.39 4.61 -3.96
C GLN A 48 1.90 5.60 -2.92
N GLU A 49 2.54 5.12 -1.85
CA GLU A 49 3.18 5.96 -0.83
C GLU A 49 4.27 6.86 -1.45
N ALA A 50 5.11 6.30 -2.32
CA ALA A 50 6.14 7.06 -3.03
C ALA A 50 5.54 8.14 -3.95
N ILE A 51 4.52 7.79 -4.74
CA ILE A 51 3.82 8.75 -5.62
C ILE A 51 3.18 9.89 -4.81
N ALA A 52 2.53 9.56 -3.70
CA ALA A 52 1.92 10.55 -2.83
C ALA A 52 2.96 11.51 -2.24
N GLN A 53 4.10 10.98 -1.79
CA GLN A 53 5.20 11.78 -1.27
C GLN A 53 5.81 12.69 -2.34
N ASP A 54 6.04 12.18 -3.55
CA ASP A 54 6.52 12.96 -4.68
C ASP A 54 5.55 14.09 -5.06
N ALA A 55 4.24 13.81 -5.05
CA ALA A 55 3.22 14.81 -5.29
C ALA A 55 3.22 15.91 -4.20
N LEU A 56 3.36 15.54 -2.93
CA LEU A 56 3.48 16.50 -1.83
C LEU A 56 4.75 17.35 -1.95
N ASP A 57 5.87 16.75 -2.34
CA ASP A 57 7.13 17.47 -2.52
C ASP A 57 7.11 18.38 -3.75
N LEU A 58 6.45 17.97 -4.83
CA LEU A 58 6.17 18.83 -5.98
C LEU A 58 5.29 20.02 -5.57
N ILE A 59 4.23 19.80 -4.80
CA ILE A 59 3.41 20.88 -4.24
C ILE A 59 4.29 21.81 -3.40
N ARG A 60 5.12 21.29 -2.50
CA ARG A 60 6.02 22.13 -1.68
C ARG A 60 7.03 22.93 -2.51
N LYS A 61 7.60 22.35 -3.56
CA LYS A 61 8.63 22.98 -4.41
C LYS A 61 8.03 23.97 -5.42
N THR A 62 6.87 23.66 -6.00
CA THR A 62 6.25 24.48 -7.06
C THR A 62 5.23 25.47 -6.54
N TYR A 63 4.58 25.21 -5.40
CA TYR A 63 3.59 26.09 -4.80
C TYR A 63 4.16 26.86 -3.61
N ARG A 64 4.68 28.06 -3.90
CA ARG A 64 4.42 29.21 -3.01
C ARG A 64 2.93 29.54 -3.13
N PHE A 65 2.07 28.83 -2.41
CA PHE A 65 0.73 29.37 -2.12
C PHE A 65 0.96 30.65 -1.32
N GLY A 66 1.05 31.81 -1.98
CA GLY A 66 0.65 33.04 -1.34
C GLY A 66 -0.75 32.79 -0.78
N GLU A 67 -0.98 33.13 0.49
CA GLU A 67 -2.18 32.78 1.25
C GLU A 67 -3.46 32.94 0.42
N LYS A 68 -3.90 31.88 -0.28
CA LYS A 68 -5.21 31.88 -0.92
C LYS A 68 -6.21 31.58 0.17
N ARG A 69 -6.52 32.63 0.94
CA ARG A 69 -7.63 32.65 1.89
C ARG A 69 -8.92 32.69 1.09
N TYR A 70 -9.35 31.52 0.62
CA TYR A 70 -10.71 31.37 0.15
C TYR A 70 -11.61 31.62 1.35
N SER A 71 -12.25 32.79 1.36
CA SER A 71 -13.06 33.24 2.48
C SER A 71 -14.46 32.61 2.43
N ASN A 72 -14.87 32.08 1.27
CA ASN A 72 -16.18 31.48 1.08
C ASN A 72 -16.11 30.20 0.23
N ARG A 73 -17.00 29.23 0.52
CA ARG A 73 -17.01 27.89 -0.12
C ARG A 73 -17.29 27.94 -1.63
N LYS A 74 -17.94 29.01 -2.12
CA LYS A 74 -18.28 29.19 -3.54
C LYS A 74 -17.04 29.47 -4.41
N ASP A 75 -16.04 30.13 -3.84
CA ASP A 75 -14.80 30.51 -4.54
C ASP A 75 -13.94 29.29 -4.94
N LEU A 76 -14.24 28.11 -4.41
CA LEU A 76 -13.52 26.86 -4.68
C LEU A 76 -13.99 26.16 -5.97
N TYR A 77 -15.20 26.46 -6.45
CA TYR A 77 -15.87 25.71 -7.52
C TYR A 77 -16.16 26.53 -8.78
N ASP A 78 -15.85 27.83 -8.79
CA ASP A 78 -16.03 28.66 -9.98
C ASP A 78 -14.90 28.35 -10.99
N ARG A 79 -15.28 27.59 -12.03
CA ARG A 79 -14.57 27.45 -13.30
C ARG A 79 -15.36 28.14 -14.39
#